data_AF-F9QCU9-F1
#
_entry.id   AF-F9QCU9-F1
#
_cell.length_a   1.000
_cell.length_b   1.000
_cell.length_c   1.000
_cell.angle_alpha   90.00
_cell.angle_beta   90.00
_cell.angle_gamma   90.00
#
_symmetry.space_group_name_H-M   'P 1'
#
loop_
_entity.id
_entity.type
_entity.pdbx_description
1 polymer ?
#
loop_
_entity_poly.entity_id
_entity_poly.type
_entity_poly.pdbx_seq_one_letter_code
_entity_poly.pdbx_strand_id
1 'polypeptide(L)'
;YKLEGAVKFNEISSEVELTYRELFFKAKILSQADLSNINLEEKAPINALIFVPFENSRITWKLINSYQDFYYRGITKRISELLWEFKQKNINKRITWDDIANIKGIGLTTLTKLKKFLILE
;
A
#
# COMPACT_ATOMS: atom_id res chain seq x y z
N TYR A 1 10.82 15.13 -11.32
CA TYR A 1 9.44 14.67 -11.07
C TYR A 1 9.23 14.50 -9.58
N LYS A 2 8.06 14.92 -9.08
CA LYS A 2 7.62 14.68 -7.70
C LYS A 2 6.44 13.71 -7.74
N LEU A 3 6.50 12.64 -6.97
CA LEU A 3 5.49 11.60 -6.91
C LEU A 3 5.01 11.39 -5.48
N GLU A 4 3.73 11.06 -5.34
CA GLU A 4 3.11 10.63 -4.10
C GLU A 4 2.29 9.35 -4.31
N GLY A 5 1.98 8.65 -3.22
CA GLY A 5 1.17 7.44 -3.25
C GLY A 5 2.00 6.17 -3.42
N ALA A 6 1.61 5.30 -4.35
CA ALA A 6 2.09 3.92 -4.48
C ALA A 6 3.48 3.77 -5.14
N VAL A 7 4.46 4.52 -4.64
CA VAL A 7 5.85 4.55 -5.13
C VAL A 7 6.84 4.37 -3.98
N LYS A 8 8.01 3.80 -4.26
CA LYS A 8 9.11 3.70 -3.29
C LYS A 8 9.96 4.97 -3.25
N PHE A 9 10.14 5.63 -4.39
CA PHE A 9 10.88 6.89 -4.50
C PHE A 9 9.96 8.00 -4.98
N ASN A 10 9.84 9.04 -4.17
CA ASN A 10 8.97 10.19 -4.39
C ASN A 10 9.62 11.30 -5.22
N GLU A 11 10.93 11.25 -5.44
CA GLU A 11 11.65 12.23 -6.27
C GLU A 11 12.52 11.52 -7.29
N ILE A 12 12.33 11.87 -8.58
CA ILE A 12 13.08 11.32 -9.71
C ILE A 12 13.62 12.47 -10.55
N SER A 13 14.93 12.49 -10.78
CA SER A 13 15.59 13.37 -11.74
C SER A 13 15.80 12.66 -13.09
N SER A 14 15.74 13.44 -14.15
CA SER A 14 16.01 12.99 -15.52
C SER A 14 16.39 14.20 -16.36
N GLU A 15 17.34 14.02 -17.27
CA GLU A 15 17.74 15.05 -18.25
C GLU A 15 16.75 15.14 -19.42
N VAL A 16 15.92 14.11 -19.59
CA VAL A 16 14.92 14.01 -20.65
C VAL A 16 13.52 13.78 -20.08
N GLU A 17 12.52 14.17 -20.86
CA GLU A 17 11.11 13.88 -20.57
C GLU A 17 10.84 12.36 -20.56
N LEU A 18 10.31 11.89 -19.43
CA LEU A 18 10.00 10.48 -19.21
C LEU A 18 8.54 10.21 -19.55
N THR A 19 8.28 9.05 -20.13
CA THR A 19 6.94 8.45 -20.13
C THR A 19 6.54 8.03 -18.72
N TYR A 20 5.24 7.84 -18.48
CA TYR A 20 4.77 7.24 -17.22
C TYR A 20 5.43 5.89 -16.96
N ARG A 21 5.61 5.03 -17.98
CA ARG A 21 6.32 3.75 -17.86
C ARG A 21 7.72 3.91 -17.29
N GLU A 22 8.53 4.78 -17.88
CA GLU A 22 9.92 4.99 -17.48
C GLU A 22 10.01 5.64 -16.10
N LEU A 23 9.14 6.62 -15.83
CA LEU A 23 9.06 7.31 -14.55
C LEU A 23 8.71 6.32 -13.43
N PHE A 24 7.68 5.51 -13.63
CA PHE A 24 7.19 4.51 -12.68
C PHE A 24 8.20 3.39 -12.43
N PHE A 25 8.92 2.98 -13.47
CA PHE A 25 10.03 2.05 -13.32
C PHE A 25 11.13 2.63 -12.42
N LYS A 26 11.55 3.87 -12.64
CA LYS A 26 12.56 4.57 -11.80
C LYS A 26 12.06 4.81 -10.37
N ALA A 27 10.79 5.19 -10.21
CA ALA A 27 10.13 5.41 -8.93
C ALA A 27 9.91 4.13 -8.11
N LYS A 28 10.12 2.96 -8.73
CA LYS A 28 9.83 1.63 -8.17
C LYS A 28 8.41 1.60 -7.60
N ILE A 29 7.44 1.65 -8.51
CA ILE A 29 6.02 1.44 -8.20
C ILE A 29 5.84 0.23 -7.28
N LEU A 30 4.99 0.39 -6.26
CA LEU A 30 4.61 -0.68 -5.36
C LEU A 30 3.64 -1.64 -6.04
N SER A 31 3.67 -2.92 -5.68
CA SER A 31 2.82 -3.98 -6.27
C SER A 31 1.31 -3.68 -6.21
N GLN A 32 0.90 -2.85 -5.26
CA GLN A 32 -0.48 -2.44 -5.02
C GLN A 32 -0.81 -1.08 -5.67
N ALA A 33 -0.04 -0.60 -6.64
CA ALA A 33 -0.38 0.61 -7.36
C ALA A 33 -1.47 0.34 -8.40
N ASP A 34 -2.48 1.19 -8.42
CA ASP A 34 -3.49 1.16 -9.46
C ASP A 34 -3.02 2.01 -10.64
N LEU A 35 -2.66 1.33 -11.72
CA LEU A 35 -2.26 1.97 -12.98
C LEU A 35 -3.35 1.87 -14.05
N SER A 36 -4.55 1.38 -13.71
CA SER A 36 -5.61 1.07 -14.68
C SER A 36 -6.08 2.29 -15.48
N ASN A 37 -6.00 3.48 -14.89
CA ASN A 37 -6.41 4.74 -15.50
C ASN A 37 -5.22 5.58 -16.02
N ILE A 38 -4.02 5.00 -16.14
CA ILE A 38 -2.82 5.73 -16.57
C ILE A 38 -2.33 5.17 -17.90
N ASN A 39 -2.19 6.03 -18.92
CA ASN A 39 -1.55 5.66 -20.16
C ASN A 39 -0.02 5.64 -19.99
N LEU A 40 0.57 4.45 -19.95
CA LEU A 40 1.99 4.27 -19.67
C LEU A 40 2.92 4.85 -20.76
N GLU A 41 2.43 5.02 -21.98
CA GLU A 41 3.22 5.57 -23.10
C GLU A 41 3.18 7.09 -23.18
N GLU A 42 2.30 7.74 -22.41
CA GLU A 42 2.19 9.19 -22.36
C GLU A 42 3.35 9.81 -21.56
N LYS A 43 3.79 11.00 -21.96
CA LYS A 43 4.79 11.78 -21.23
C LYS A 43 4.25 12.23 -19.89
N ALA A 44 5.00 11.96 -18.82
CA ALA A 44 4.65 12.40 -17.49
C ALA A 44 4.85 13.92 -17.37
N PRO A 45 3.92 14.66 -16.75
CA PRO A 45 4.00 16.11 -16.65
C PRO A 45 5.22 16.55 -15.83
N ILE A 46 5.96 17.53 -16.35
CA ILE A 46 7.07 18.17 -15.62
C ILE A 46 6.50 19.21 -14.65
N ASN A 47 7.16 19.39 -13.50
CA ASN A 47 6.80 20.38 -12.45
C ASN A 47 5.40 20.20 -11.81
N ALA A 48 4.72 19.10 -12.08
CA ALA A 48 3.50 18.71 -11.40
C ALA A 48 3.76 17.62 -10.36
N LEU A 49 2.93 17.59 -9.32
CA LEU A 49 2.86 16.46 -8.40
C LEU A 49 2.05 15.33 -9.06
N ILE A 50 2.67 14.16 -9.20
CA ILE A 50 2.04 12.98 -9.79
C ILE A 50 1.59 12.07 -8.65
N PHE A 51 0.27 11.91 -8.50
CA PHE A 51 -0.29 10.97 -7.52
C PHE A 51 -0.49 9.59 -8.17
N VAL A 52 0.14 8.57 -7.58
CA VAL A 52 -0.04 7.17 -7.97
C VAL A 52 -1.02 6.53 -6.99
N PRO A 53 -2.25 6.20 -7.40
CA PRO A 53 -3.23 5.62 -6.50
C PRO A 53 -2.83 4.21 -6.06
N PHE A 54 -3.30 3.81 -4.89
CA PHE A 54 -3.26 2.41 -4.47
C PHE A 54 -4.49 1.69 -5.02
N GLU A 55 -4.33 0.45 -5.46
CA GLU A 55 -5.45 -0.42 -5.77
C GLU A 55 -6.37 -0.50 -4.56
N ASN A 56 -7.65 -0.25 -4.80
CA ASN A 56 -8.72 -0.52 -3.84
C ASN A 56 -9.03 -2.03 -3.78
N SER A 57 -8.00 -2.86 -3.94
CA SER A 57 -8.09 -4.31 -4.00
C SER A 57 -8.08 -4.88 -2.58
N ARG A 58 -8.96 -5.86 -2.39
CA ARG A 58 -8.93 -6.68 -1.18
C ARG A 58 -7.64 -7.49 -1.17
N ILE A 59 -7.05 -7.68 0.01
CA ILE A 59 -5.83 -8.45 0.22
C ILE A 59 -6.09 -9.56 1.24
N THR A 60 -5.63 -10.76 0.93
CA THR A 60 -5.67 -11.88 1.87
C THR A 60 -4.60 -11.72 2.93
N TRP A 61 -4.91 -12.05 4.19
CA TRP A 61 -3.98 -12.02 5.32
C TRP A 61 -2.64 -12.67 5.00
N LYS A 62 -2.64 -13.81 4.29
CA LYS A 62 -1.44 -14.54 3.88
C LYS A 62 -0.52 -13.73 2.97
N LEU A 63 -1.07 -12.92 2.07
CA LEU A 63 -0.32 -12.14 1.06
C LEU A 63 0.32 -10.86 1.62
N ILE A 64 0.00 -10.49 2.86
CA ILE A 64 0.59 -9.31 3.51
C ILE A 64 2.08 -9.55 3.78
N ASN A 65 2.97 -8.83 3.13
CA ASN A 65 4.41 -9.05 3.26
C ASN A 65 5.11 -7.96 4.06
N SER A 66 4.37 -6.93 4.48
CA SER A 66 4.93 -5.83 5.26
C SER A 66 3.86 -5.02 5.99
N TYR A 67 4.26 -4.18 6.95
CA TYR A 67 3.35 -3.23 7.59
C TYR A 67 2.78 -2.22 6.57
N GLN A 68 3.52 -1.93 5.49
CA GLN A 68 3.11 -0.98 4.46
C GLN A 68 1.78 -1.38 3.80
N ASP A 69 1.49 -2.69 3.71
CA ASP A 69 0.24 -3.19 3.12
C ASP A 69 -1.02 -2.71 3.87
N PHE A 70 -0.92 -2.55 5.19
CA PHE A 70 -1.96 -1.93 6.00
C PHE A 70 -1.91 -0.42 5.94
N TYR A 71 -0.71 0.16 6.04
CA TYR A 71 -0.52 1.61 6.11
C TYR A 71 -1.11 2.32 4.90
N TYR A 72 -0.78 1.83 3.71
CA TYR A 72 -1.25 2.41 2.46
C TYR A 72 -2.75 2.21 2.21
N ARG A 73 -3.40 1.31 2.95
CA ARG A 73 -4.86 1.10 2.95
C ARG A 73 -5.59 1.89 4.04
N GLY A 74 -4.96 2.93 4.58
CA GLY A 74 -5.58 3.89 5.49
C GLY A 74 -5.56 3.50 6.97
N ILE A 75 -4.70 2.53 7.33
CA ILE A 75 -4.38 2.21 8.72
C ILE A 75 -3.20 3.06 9.18
N THR A 76 -3.23 3.57 10.41
CA THR A 76 -2.14 4.42 10.91
C THR A 76 -0.85 3.62 11.06
N LYS A 77 0.31 4.26 10.83
CA LYS A 77 1.63 3.60 10.87
C LYS A 77 1.82 2.71 12.10
N ARG A 78 1.54 3.25 13.31
CA ARG A 78 1.62 2.51 14.58
C ARG A 78 0.79 1.23 14.57
N ILE A 79 -0.44 1.28 14.06
CA ILE A 79 -1.35 0.13 14.06
C ILE A 79 -0.94 -0.88 12.98
N SER A 80 -0.45 -0.38 11.84
CA SER A 80 0.12 -1.23 10.79
C SER A 80 1.33 -2.02 11.27
N GLU A 81 2.22 -1.38 12.03
CA GLU A 81 3.37 -2.04 12.67
C GLU A 81 2.91 -3.10 13.67
N LEU A 82 1.93 -2.79 14.54
CA LEU A 82 1.35 -3.76 15.47
C LEU A 82 0.72 -4.98 14.77
N LEU A 83 -0.04 -4.77 13.70
CA LEU A 83 -0.63 -5.84 12.90
C LEU A 83 0.43 -6.72 12.24
N TRP A 84 1.50 -6.10 11.75
CA TRP A 84 2.63 -6.80 11.16
C TRP A 84 3.36 -7.67 12.20
N GLU A 85 3.68 -7.11 13.37
CA GLU A 85 4.27 -7.88 14.47
C GLU A 85 3.38 -9.05 14.90
N PHE A 86 2.06 -8.81 14.99
CA PHE A 86 1.10 -9.85 15.30
C PHE A 86 1.12 -10.96 14.24
N LYS A 87 1.17 -10.62 12.95
CA LYS A 87 1.28 -11.60 11.86
C LYS A 87 2.55 -12.44 11.98
N GLN A 88 3.69 -11.79 12.20
CA GLN A 88 4.98 -12.47 12.33
C GLN A 88 4.99 -13.48 13.49
N LYS A 89 4.36 -13.14 14.61
CA LYS A 89 4.22 -14.03 15.78
C LYS A 89 3.27 -15.21 15.55
N ASN A 90 2.42 -15.15 14.51
CA ASN A 90 1.36 -16.13 14.27
C ASN A 90 1.38 -16.68 12.83
N ILE A 91 2.57 -16.81 12.23
CA ILE A 91 2.72 -17.08 10.79
C ILE A 91 2.04 -18.39 10.32
N ASN A 92 1.91 -19.37 11.23
CA ASN A 92 1.32 -20.69 10.97
C ASN A 92 -0.09 -20.86 11.55
N LYS A 93 -0.68 -19.79 12.12
CA LYS A 93 -1.99 -19.84 12.75
C LYS A 93 -3.07 -19.33 11.78
N ARG A 94 -4.22 -20.00 11.77
CA ARG A 94 -5.44 -19.45 11.18
C ARG A 94 -5.91 -18.26 12.02
N ILE A 95 -5.89 -17.06 11.44
CA ILE A 95 -6.24 -15.82 12.14
C ILE A 95 -7.72 -15.52 11.97
N THR A 96 -8.38 -15.24 13.07
CA THR A 96 -9.79 -14.80 13.11
C THR A 96 -9.89 -13.30 13.38
N TRP A 97 -11.06 -12.73 13.15
CA TRP A 97 -11.32 -11.33 13.49
C TRP A 97 -11.25 -11.08 15.00
N ASP A 98 -11.58 -12.08 15.82
CA ASP A 98 -11.46 -11.99 17.28
C ASP A 98 -10.00 -11.95 17.74
N ASP A 99 -9.11 -12.73 17.08
CA ASP A 99 -7.67 -12.64 17.34
C ASP A 99 -7.14 -11.21 17.12
N ILE A 100 -7.57 -10.56 16.03
CA ILE A 100 -7.18 -9.18 15.71
C ILE A 100 -7.82 -8.19 16.70
N ALA A 101 -9.09 -8.39 17.07
CA ALA A 101 -9.80 -7.53 18.01
C ALA A 101 -9.16 -7.54 19.41
N ASN A 102 -8.53 -8.63 19.79
CA ASN A 102 -7.84 -8.77 21.07
C ASN A 102 -6.44 -8.12 21.11
N ILE A 103 -5.94 -7.59 19.98
CA ILE A 103 -4.66 -6.86 19.96
C ILE A 103 -4.82 -5.54 20.71
N LYS A 104 -4.06 -5.36 21.79
CA LYS A 104 -4.07 -4.12 22.58
C LYS A 104 -3.78 -2.91 21.68
N GLY A 105 -4.72 -1.97 21.63
CA GLY A 105 -4.64 -0.76 20.82
C GLY A 105 -5.42 -0.83 19.50
N ILE A 106 -6.00 -2.00 19.15
CA ILE A 106 -6.96 -2.12 18.06
C ILE A 106 -8.37 -1.97 18.61
N GLY A 107 -9.05 -0.90 18.18
CA GLY A 107 -10.47 -0.66 18.49
C GLY A 107 -11.40 -0.96 17.32
N LEU A 108 -12.70 -0.80 17.56
CA LEU A 108 -13.78 -1.00 16.58
C LEU A 108 -13.52 -0.23 15.27
N THR A 109 -13.09 1.02 15.34
CA THR A 109 -12.82 1.85 14.15
C THR A 109 -11.75 1.24 13.25
N THR A 110 -10.70 0.67 13.84
CA THR A 110 -9.64 -0.02 13.10
C THR A 110 -10.18 -1.30 12.47
N LEU A 111 -10.92 -2.11 13.22
CA LEU A 111 -11.55 -3.34 12.71
C LEU A 111 -12.47 -3.05 11.52
N THR A 112 -13.30 -2.00 11.61
CA THR A 112 -14.18 -1.61 10.50
C THR A 112 -13.40 -1.20 9.27
N LYS A 113 -12.26 -0.52 9.41
CA LYS A 113 -11.38 -0.21 8.26
C LYS A 113 -10.77 -1.47 7.67
N LEU A 114 -10.22 -2.36 8.50
CA LEU A 114 -9.62 -3.61 8.06
C LEU A 114 -10.62 -4.47 7.29
N LYS A 115 -11.85 -4.62 7.79
CA LYS A 115 -12.92 -5.42 7.14
C LYS A 115 -13.30 -4.94 5.73
N LYS A 116 -12.95 -3.69 5.35
CA LYS A 116 -13.21 -3.19 3.98
C LYS A 116 -12.28 -3.82 2.94
N PHE A 117 -11.06 -4.20 3.33
CA PHE A 117 -10.04 -4.65 2.39
C PHE A 117 -9.38 -5.98 2.76
N LEU A 118 -9.38 -6.37 4.03
CA LEU A 118 -8.64 -7.53 4.51
C LEU A 118 -9.53 -8.78 4.49
N ILE A 119 -9.04 -9.85 3.85
CA ILE A 119 -9.68 -11.16 3.83
C ILE A 119 -8.90 -12.10 4.78
N LEU A 120 -9.59 -12.68 5.75
CA LEU A 120 -9.06 -13.73 6.61
C LEU A 120 -9.49 -15.10 6.07
N GLU A 121 -8.57 -16.07 6.07
CA GLU A 121 -8.80 -17.44 5.57
C GLU A 121 -8.68 -18.46 6.69
#